data_AF-A0A2N9NDA8-F1
#
_entry.id   AF-A0A2N9NDA8-F1
#
_cell.length_a   1.000
_cell.length_b   1.000
_cell.length_c   1.000
_cell.angle_alpha   90.00
_cell.angle_beta   90.00
_cell.angle_gamma   90.00
#
_symmetry.space_group_name_H-M   'P 1'
#
loop_
_entity.id
_entity.type
_entity.pdbx_description
1 polymer ?
#
loop_
_entity_poly.entity_id
_entity_poly.type
_entity_poly.pdbx_seq_one_letter_code
_entity_poly.pdbx_strand_id
1 'polypeptide(L)'
;MAPDKGIGLTLNIPLRNRVAQADQVRAELEYRQAQVRLQQLENQVRIEVRNAQFDTRQNRASVDAAQAAVDFQRQTLDADQKKLAVGVGTSTAVLQDQSALTTAASNLVSAMAAYEKSEVEMDRATGLLLDHAGIIMADAERGQVTQMPNVPYVAARENPQSVMPPAQQPQ
;
A
#
# COMPACT_ATOMS: atom_id res chain seq x y z
N MET A 1 26.91 -43.22 -68.09
CA MET A 1 26.98 -42.36 -66.90
C MET A 1 26.36 -43.16 -65.76
N ALA A 2 27.17 -43.70 -64.84
CA ALA A 2 26.69 -44.52 -63.73
C ALA A 2 26.25 -43.61 -62.56
N PRO A 3 25.20 -43.96 -61.80
CA PRO A 3 24.74 -43.16 -60.68
C PRO A 3 25.63 -43.41 -59.46
N ASP A 4 26.19 -42.34 -58.90
CA ASP A 4 26.96 -42.41 -57.67
C ASP A 4 26.00 -42.37 -56.47
N LYS A 5 25.97 -43.44 -55.67
CA LYS A 5 25.10 -43.57 -54.51
C LYS A 5 25.96 -43.81 -53.28
N GLY A 6 26.25 -42.75 -52.54
CA GLY A 6 26.94 -42.80 -51.24
C GLY A 6 25.98 -42.43 -50.11
N ILE A 7 26.01 -43.20 -49.02
CA ILE A 7 25.42 -42.81 -47.73
C ILE A 7 26.60 -42.39 -46.83
N GLY A 8 26.64 -41.12 -46.45
CA GLY A 8 27.62 -40.60 -45.50
C GLY A 8 27.06 -40.60 -44.07
N LEU A 9 27.82 -41.12 -43.12
CA LEU A 9 27.56 -40.98 -41.68
C LEU A 9 28.63 -40.08 -41.07
N THR A 10 28.22 -38.95 -40.52
CA THR A 10 29.12 -38.01 -39.83
C THR A 10 28.99 -38.21 -38.34
N LEU A 11 30.09 -38.59 -37.67
CA LEU A 11 30.16 -38.75 -36.22
C LEU A 11 30.98 -37.61 -35.62
N ASN A 12 30.34 -36.80 -34.77
CA ASN A 12 31.00 -35.73 -34.03
C ASN A 12 31.07 -36.08 -32.54
N ILE A 13 32.27 -36.36 -32.02
CA ILE A 13 32.51 -36.66 -30.61
C ILE A 13 33.30 -35.50 -29.98
N PRO A 14 32.65 -34.60 -29.23
CA PRO A 14 33.37 -33.53 -28.55
C PRO A 14 34.17 -34.08 -27.37
N LEU A 15 35.50 -34.14 -27.49
CA LEU A 15 36.42 -34.68 -26.48
C LEU A 15 36.56 -33.80 -25.22
N ARG A 16 36.13 -32.53 -25.28
CA ARG A 16 36.26 -31.60 -24.14
C ARG A 16 35.16 -30.54 -24.18
N ASN A 17 34.09 -30.76 -23.42
CA ASN A 17 32.93 -29.87 -23.36
C ASN A 17 33.20 -28.66 -22.42
N ARG A 18 34.17 -27.82 -22.78
CA ARG A 18 34.52 -26.60 -22.01
C ARG A 18 33.35 -25.60 -21.95
N VAL A 19 32.48 -25.61 -22.97
CA VAL A 19 31.28 -24.78 -23.02
C VAL A 19 30.32 -25.20 -21.90
N ALA A 20 30.00 -26.49 -21.78
CA ALA A 20 29.15 -26.96 -20.67
C ALA A 20 29.74 -26.70 -19.27
N GLN A 21 31.07 -26.74 -19.12
CA GLN A 21 31.72 -26.36 -17.84
C GLN A 21 31.58 -24.86 -17.55
N ALA A 22 31.74 -24.01 -18.55
CA ALA A 22 31.54 -22.56 -18.41
C ALA A 22 30.08 -22.22 -18.11
N ASP A 23 29.14 -22.89 -18.76
CA ASP A 23 27.69 -22.74 -18.51
C ASP A 23 27.32 -23.18 -17.10
N GLN A 24 27.90 -24.28 -16.61
CA GLN A 24 27.70 -24.73 -15.23
C GLN A 24 28.21 -23.69 -14.21
N VAL A 25 29.43 -23.17 -14.39
CA VAL A 25 29.99 -22.14 -13.49
C VAL A 25 29.13 -20.87 -13.53
N ARG A 26 28.65 -20.48 -14.70
CA ARG A 26 27.74 -19.34 -14.85
C ARG A 26 26.43 -19.57 -14.12
N ALA A 27 25.80 -20.74 -14.27
CA ALA A 27 24.57 -21.08 -13.58
C ALA A 27 24.74 -21.09 -12.06
N GLU A 28 25.89 -21.56 -11.54
CA GLU A 28 26.18 -21.52 -10.11
C GLU A 28 26.33 -20.07 -9.59
N LEU A 29 27.01 -19.21 -10.34
CA LEU A 29 27.11 -17.79 -10.01
C LEU A 29 25.74 -17.08 -10.04
N GLU A 30 24.92 -17.34 -11.06
CA GLU A 30 23.56 -16.81 -11.18
C GLU A 30 22.68 -17.27 -10.01
N TYR A 31 22.82 -18.53 -9.59
CA TYR A 31 22.13 -19.08 -8.41
C TYR A 31 22.56 -18.38 -7.11
N ARG A 32 23.87 -18.23 -6.87
CA ARG A 32 24.39 -17.50 -5.70
C ARG A 32 23.92 -16.04 -5.71
N GLN A 33 23.90 -15.40 -6.87
CA GLN A 33 23.39 -14.03 -7.01
C GLN A 33 21.89 -13.95 -6.69
N ALA A 34 21.10 -14.95 -7.09
CA ALA A 34 19.68 -15.05 -6.74
C ALA A 34 19.47 -15.26 -5.23
N GLN A 35 20.28 -16.10 -4.58
CA GLN A 35 20.23 -16.28 -3.11
C GLN A 35 20.53 -14.98 -2.36
N VAL A 36 21.55 -14.23 -2.78
CA VAL A 36 21.86 -12.92 -2.16
C VAL A 36 20.70 -11.94 -2.36
N ARG A 37 20.11 -11.88 -3.55
CA ARG A 37 18.92 -11.04 -3.82
C ARG A 37 17.73 -11.43 -2.95
N LEU A 38 17.49 -12.72 -2.76
CA LEU A 38 16.43 -13.21 -1.87
C LEU A 38 16.68 -12.75 -0.43
N GLN A 39 17.90 -12.91 0.08
CA GLN A 39 18.23 -12.49 1.44
C GLN A 39 18.06 -10.96 1.62
N GLN A 40 18.42 -10.17 0.62
CA GLN A 40 18.22 -8.72 0.62
C GLN A 40 16.72 -8.37 0.65
N LEU A 41 15.90 -9.06 -0.16
CA LEU A 41 14.45 -8.86 -0.19
C LEU A 41 13.81 -9.22 1.17
N GLU A 42 14.18 -10.33 1.77
CA GLU A 42 13.69 -10.73 3.11
C GLU A 42 14.02 -9.69 4.18
N ASN A 43 15.24 -9.15 4.15
CA ASN A 43 15.65 -8.11 5.09
C ASN A 43 14.87 -6.81 4.86
N GLN A 44 14.65 -6.44 3.60
CA GLN A 44 13.86 -5.27 3.23
C GLN A 44 12.43 -5.39 3.75
N VAL A 45 11.76 -6.52 3.48
CA VAL A 45 10.40 -6.79 3.99
C VAL A 45 10.35 -6.76 5.51
N ARG A 46 11.35 -7.34 6.20
CA ARG A 46 11.41 -7.30 7.67
C ARG A 46 11.50 -5.88 8.21
N ILE A 47 12.25 -5.00 7.56
CA ILE A 47 12.36 -3.59 7.95
C ILE A 47 11.03 -2.87 7.67
N GLU A 48 10.42 -3.09 6.52
CA GLU A 48 9.13 -2.49 6.14
C GLU A 48 8.02 -2.84 7.13
N VAL A 49 7.87 -4.12 7.49
CA VAL A 49 6.86 -4.57 8.47
C VAL A 49 7.11 -3.95 9.86
N ARG A 50 8.38 -3.87 10.29
CA ARG A 50 8.72 -3.26 11.58
C ARG A 50 8.40 -1.77 11.59
N ASN A 51 8.76 -1.06 10.53
CA ASN A 51 8.49 0.37 10.40
C ASN A 51 6.98 0.63 10.40
N ALA A 52 6.22 -0.11 9.59
CA ALA A 52 4.77 0.01 9.57
C ALA A 52 4.15 -0.24 10.95
N GLN A 53 4.63 -1.26 11.68
CA GLN A 53 4.18 -1.52 13.05
C GLN A 53 4.45 -0.35 14.01
N PHE A 54 5.64 0.26 13.93
CA PHE A 54 5.98 1.41 14.75
C PHE A 54 5.14 2.63 14.38
N ASP A 55 4.95 2.88 13.09
CA ASP A 55 4.16 3.99 12.57
C ASP A 55 2.70 3.89 13.02
N THR A 56 2.07 2.70 12.94
CA THR A 56 0.71 2.49 13.44
C THR A 56 0.58 2.77 14.92
N ARG A 57 1.52 2.27 15.75
CA ARG A 57 1.51 2.53 17.20
C ARG A 57 1.73 4.00 17.51
N GLN A 58 2.64 4.65 16.81
CA GLN A 58 2.94 6.07 17.00
C GLN A 58 1.74 6.93 16.60
N ASN A 59 1.09 6.64 15.48
CA ASN A 59 -0.09 7.37 15.04
C ASN A 59 -1.27 7.16 15.99
N ARG A 60 -1.40 5.96 16.58
CA ARG A 60 -2.41 5.73 17.63
C ARG A 60 -2.20 6.65 18.83
N ALA A 61 -0.97 6.71 19.34
CA ALA A 61 -0.63 7.61 20.43
C ALA A 61 -0.84 9.09 20.06
N SER A 62 -0.57 9.47 18.80
CA SER A 62 -0.85 10.82 18.30
C SER A 62 -2.34 11.15 18.28
N VAL A 63 -3.21 10.19 17.95
CA VAL A 63 -4.68 10.35 18.04
C VAL A 63 -5.09 10.57 19.49
N ASP A 64 -4.61 9.75 20.42
CA ASP A 64 -4.93 9.86 21.84
C ASP A 64 -4.48 11.23 22.42
N ALA A 65 -3.29 11.70 22.02
CA ALA A 65 -2.78 13.01 22.40
C ALA A 65 -3.61 14.17 21.79
N ALA A 66 -3.99 14.07 20.52
CA ALA A 66 -4.84 15.07 19.87
C ALA A 66 -6.24 15.13 20.49
N GLN A 67 -6.79 13.98 20.90
CA GLN A 67 -8.06 13.91 21.61
C GLN A 67 -7.97 14.62 22.97
N ALA A 68 -6.92 14.34 23.74
CA ALA A 68 -6.68 15.04 25.00
C ALA A 68 -6.53 16.56 24.80
N ALA A 69 -5.89 17.01 23.71
CA ALA A 69 -5.79 18.43 23.37
C ALA A 69 -7.15 19.06 23.06
N VAL A 70 -8.04 18.36 22.34
CA VAL A 70 -9.42 18.79 22.09
C VAL A 70 -10.19 18.94 23.40
N ASP A 71 -10.10 17.95 24.28
CA ASP A 71 -10.79 17.97 25.57
C ASP A 71 -10.29 19.11 26.47
N PHE A 72 -8.98 19.34 26.49
CA PHE A 72 -8.37 20.47 27.17
C PHE A 72 -8.90 21.81 26.63
N GLN A 73 -8.88 22.03 25.31
CA GLN A 73 -9.35 23.29 24.73
C GLN A 73 -10.86 23.50 24.93
N ARG A 74 -11.64 22.42 24.97
CA ARG A 74 -13.07 22.48 25.28
C ARG A 74 -13.30 22.94 26.73
N GLN A 75 -12.52 22.44 27.68
CA GLN A 75 -12.60 22.86 29.08
C GLN A 75 -12.17 24.32 29.26
N THR A 76 -11.11 24.76 28.58
CA THR A 76 -10.68 26.17 28.57
C THR A 76 -11.77 27.09 28.06
N LEU A 77 -12.38 26.75 26.92
CA LEU A 77 -13.48 27.52 26.35
C LEU A 77 -14.66 27.63 27.32
N ASP A 78 -15.07 26.52 27.95
CA ASP A 78 -16.15 26.53 28.94
C ASP A 78 -15.82 27.42 30.16
N ALA A 79 -14.58 27.36 30.65
CA ALA A 79 -14.13 28.19 31.76
C ALA A 79 -14.17 29.69 31.41
N ASP A 80 -13.70 30.08 30.23
CA ASP A 80 -13.65 31.48 29.81
C ASP A 80 -15.03 32.02 29.40
N GLN A 81 -15.92 31.17 28.87
CA GLN A 81 -17.33 31.50 28.70
C GLN A 81 -18.00 31.80 30.05
N LYS A 82 -17.73 31.01 31.09
CA LYS A 82 -18.24 31.26 32.45
C LYS A 82 -17.69 32.55 33.04
N LYS A 83 -16.38 32.83 32.86
CA LYS A 83 -15.78 34.11 33.29
C LYS A 83 -16.44 35.30 32.59
N LEU A 84 -16.69 35.21 31.29
CA LEU A 84 -17.39 36.25 30.55
C LEU A 84 -18.82 36.46 31.08
N ALA A 85 -19.54 35.38 31.40
CA ALA A 85 -20.91 35.45 31.92
C ALA A 85 -21.01 36.17 33.28
N VAL A 86 -19.96 36.10 34.11
CA VAL A 86 -19.89 36.84 35.40
C VAL A 86 -19.14 38.17 35.27
N GLY A 87 -18.80 38.61 34.05
CA GLY A 87 -18.20 39.92 33.78
C GLY A 87 -16.71 40.05 34.06
N VAL A 88 -15.99 38.95 34.33
CA VAL A 88 -14.53 38.95 34.59
C VAL A 88 -13.69 38.47 33.42
N GLY A 89 -14.31 38.22 32.25
CA GLY A 89 -13.65 37.80 31.01
C GLY A 89 -13.93 38.76 29.84
N THR A 90 -13.32 38.47 28.69
CA THR A 90 -13.52 39.25 27.45
C THR A 90 -14.08 38.36 26.33
N SER A 91 -14.87 38.94 25.42
CA SER A 91 -15.34 38.24 24.22
C SER A 91 -14.19 37.83 23.29
N THR A 92 -13.10 38.59 23.28
CA THR A 92 -11.89 38.27 22.52
C THR A 92 -11.22 37.00 23.00
N ALA A 93 -11.16 36.75 24.32
CA ALA A 93 -10.61 35.52 24.89
C ALA A 93 -11.45 34.30 24.46
N VAL A 94 -12.78 34.40 24.57
CA VAL A 94 -13.69 33.34 24.12
C VAL A 94 -13.55 33.03 22.63
N LEU A 95 -13.37 34.04 21.77
CA LEU A 95 -13.13 33.82 20.34
C LEU A 95 -11.76 33.16 20.06
N GLN A 96 -10.73 33.52 20.84
CA GLN A 96 -9.42 32.87 20.75
C GLN A 96 -9.51 31.39 21.14
N ASP A 97 -10.23 31.07 22.21
CA ASP A 97 -10.44 29.69 22.65
C ASP A 97 -11.26 28.86 21.65
N GLN A 98 -12.28 29.44 21.02
CA GLN A 98 -13.03 28.78 19.94
C GLN A 98 -12.13 28.45 18.75
N SER A 99 -11.25 29.37 18.38
CA SER A 99 -10.26 29.15 17.31
C SER A 99 -9.25 28.06 17.69
N ALA A 100 -8.78 28.06 18.94
CA ALA A 100 -7.88 27.03 19.47
C ALA A 100 -8.54 25.64 19.49
N LEU A 101 -9.79 25.55 19.93
CA LEU A 101 -10.57 24.31 19.90
C LEU A 101 -10.78 23.80 18.46
N THR A 102 -11.09 24.69 17.52
CA THR A 102 -11.25 24.34 16.10
C THR A 102 -9.96 23.82 15.49
N THR A 103 -8.83 24.43 15.85
CA THR A 103 -7.49 23.98 15.44
C THR A 103 -7.17 22.60 16.03
N ALA A 104 -7.44 22.39 17.32
CA ALA A 104 -7.27 21.09 17.97
C ALA A 104 -8.13 20.00 17.33
N ALA A 105 -9.39 20.30 16.99
CA ALA A 105 -10.29 19.37 16.31
C ALA A 105 -9.78 19.01 14.91
N SER A 106 -9.29 19.99 14.14
CA SER A 106 -8.67 19.75 12.83
C SER A 106 -7.42 18.86 12.92
N ASN A 107 -6.62 19.05 13.98
CA ASN A 107 -5.44 18.22 14.24
C ASN A 107 -5.83 16.79 14.62
N LEU A 108 -6.90 16.59 15.40
CA LEU A 108 -7.43 15.26 15.73
C LEU A 108 -7.87 14.52 14.46
N VAL A 109 -8.65 15.17 13.59
CA VAL A 109 -9.09 14.56 12.32
C VAL A 109 -7.89 14.16 11.45
N SER A 110 -6.87 15.02 11.38
CA SER A 110 -5.64 14.73 10.63
C SER A 110 -4.85 13.56 11.23
N ALA A 111 -4.78 13.48 12.57
CA ALA A 111 -4.14 12.36 13.27
C ALA A 111 -4.89 11.04 13.05
N MET A 112 -6.23 11.07 13.08
CA MET A 112 -7.06 9.90 12.79
C MET A 112 -6.83 9.40 11.36
N ALA A 113 -6.82 10.31 10.37
CA ALA A 113 -6.54 9.94 8.98
C ALA A 113 -5.13 9.34 8.81
N ALA A 114 -4.13 9.86 9.54
CA ALA A 114 -2.78 9.31 9.53
C ALA A 114 -2.73 7.90 10.15
N TYR A 115 -3.49 7.66 11.23
CA TYR A 115 -3.62 6.34 11.86
C TYR A 115 -4.23 5.31 10.92
N GLU A 116 -5.39 5.63 10.31
CA GLU A 116 -6.05 4.77 9.32
C GLU A 116 -5.12 4.44 8.15
N LYS A 117 -4.39 5.44 7.63
CA LYS A 117 -3.39 5.21 6.58
C LYS A 117 -2.29 4.25 7.02
N SER A 118 -1.79 4.37 8.24
CA SER A 118 -0.75 3.46 8.75
C SER A 118 -1.25 2.04 8.98
N GLU A 119 -2.54 1.83 9.27
CA GLU A 119 -3.12 0.48 9.31
C GLU A 119 -3.12 -0.15 7.90
N VAL A 120 -3.52 0.60 6.88
CA VAL A 120 -3.48 0.14 5.48
C VAL A 120 -2.04 -0.19 5.03
N GLU A 121 -1.05 0.63 5.38
CA GLU A 121 0.36 0.34 5.06
C GLU A 121 0.91 -0.88 5.82
N MET A 122 0.44 -1.14 7.04
CA MET A 122 0.78 -2.34 7.80
C MET A 122 0.21 -3.59 7.14
N ASP A 123 -1.05 -3.55 6.69
CA ASP A 123 -1.67 -4.61 5.90
C ASP A 123 -0.93 -4.83 4.57
N ARG A 124 -0.45 -3.75 3.94
CA ARG A 124 0.37 -3.83 2.72
C ARG A 124 1.70 -4.53 2.97
N ALA A 125 2.42 -4.13 4.03
CA ALA A 125 3.73 -4.68 4.36
C ALA A 125 3.66 -6.16 4.76
N THR A 126 2.55 -6.59 5.38
CA THR A 126 2.31 -7.99 5.77
C THR A 126 1.72 -8.85 4.65
N GLY A 127 1.32 -8.24 3.53
CA GLY A 127 0.71 -8.93 2.38
C GLY A 127 -0.78 -9.24 2.56
N LEU A 128 -1.41 -8.75 3.63
CA LEU A 128 -2.82 -9.00 3.95
C LEU A 128 -3.77 -7.98 3.31
N LEU A 129 -3.25 -6.91 2.71
CA LEU A 129 -4.06 -5.82 2.17
C LEU A 129 -5.13 -6.27 1.16
N LEU A 130 -4.74 -7.12 0.21
CA LEU A 130 -5.67 -7.58 -0.83
C LEU A 130 -6.77 -8.47 -0.24
N ASP A 131 -6.41 -9.32 0.72
CA ASP A 131 -7.36 -10.18 1.43
C ASP A 131 -8.36 -9.35 2.26
N HIS A 132 -7.88 -8.35 3.02
CA HIS A 132 -8.73 -7.43 3.78
C HIS A 132 -9.64 -6.57 2.88
N ALA A 133 -9.15 -6.16 1.72
CA ALA A 133 -9.93 -5.43 0.72
C ALA A 133 -10.89 -6.33 -0.08
N GLY A 134 -10.84 -7.66 0.09
CA GLY A 134 -11.65 -8.62 -0.67
C GLY A 134 -11.27 -8.71 -2.16
N ILE A 135 -10.02 -8.37 -2.51
CA ILE A 135 -9.50 -8.40 -3.89
C ILE A 135 -8.83 -9.75 -4.13
N ILE A 136 -9.44 -10.56 -5.00
CA ILE A 136 -8.92 -11.89 -5.36
C ILE A 136 -8.05 -11.76 -6.62
N MET A 137 -6.75 -12.04 -6.51
CA MET A 137 -5.83 -11.97 -7.68
C MET A 137 -6.21 -12.98 -8.78
N ALA A 138 -6.68 -14.17 -8.40
CA ALA A 138 -7.10 -15.21 -9.36
C ALA A 138 -8.32 -14.80 -10.22
N ASP A 139 -9.13 -13.86 -9.72
CA ASP A 139 -10.27 -13.30 -10.44
C ASP A 139 -9.80 -12.32 -11.54
N ALA A 140 -8.77 -11.53 -11.25
CA ALA A 140 -8.12 -10.66 -12.24
C ALA A 140 -7.49 -11.45 -13.40
N GLU A 141 -6.87 -12.60 -13.11
CA GLU A 141 -6.31 -13.49 -14.14
C GLU A 141 -7.39 -14.10 -15.04
N ARG A 142 -8.59 -14.34 -14.49
CA ARG A 142 -9.75 -14.89 -15.20
C ARG A 142 -10.62 -13.82 -15.87
N GLY A 143 -10.33 -12.54 -15.66
CA GLY A 143 -11.11 -11.41 -16.19
C GLY A 143 -12.54 -11.33 -15.62
N GLN A 144 -12.78 -11.89 -14.42
CA GLN A 144 -14.08 -11.93 -13.77
C GLN A 144 -13.96 -11.37 -12.35
N VAL A 145 -14.92 -10.56 -11.90
CA VAL A 145 -14.98 -10.07 -10.52
C VAL A 145 -16.09 -10.83 -9.80
N THR A 146 -15.75 -11.79 -8.94
CA THR A 146 -16.76 -12.57 -8.21
C THR A 146 -17.22 -11.89 -6.91
N GLN A 147 -16.39 -11.01 -6.34
CA GLN A 147 -16.71 -10.25 -5.13
C GLN A 147 -16.30 -8.78 -5.29
N MET A 148 -17.18 -7.85 -4.88
CA MET A 148 -16.87 -6.43 -4.89
C MET A 148 -15.83 -6.11 -3.80
N PRO A 149 -14.80 -5.29 -4.10
CA PRO A 149 -13.83 -4.85 -3.09
C PRO A 149 -14.50 -4.06 -1.97
N ASN A 150 -14.09 -4.33 -0.73
CA ASN A 150 -14.52 -3.60 0.46
C ASN A 150 -13.36 -2.73 0.98
N VAL A 151 -13.29 -1.50 0.49
CA VAL A 151 -12.29 -0.51 0.94
C VAL A 151 -12.98 0.50 1.88
N PRO A 152 -12.55 0.59 3.15
CA PRO A 152 -13.11 1.53 4.10
C PRO A 152 -13.06 2.97 3.56
N TYR A 153 -14.12 3.73 3.79
CA TYR A 153 -14.22 5.17 3.48
C TYR A 153 -14.08 5.57 1.99
N VAL A 154 -14.09 4.61 1.06
CA VAL A 154 -14.14 4.87 -0.39
C VAL A 154 -15.55 4.57 -0.90
N ALA A 155 -16.25 5.60 -1.38
CA ALA A 155 -17.53 5.40 -2.03
C ALA A 155 -17.33 4.64 -3.36
N ALA A 156 -18.17 3.63 -3.59
CA ALA A 156 -18.20 2.95 -4.89
C ALA A 156 -18.51 3.98 -5.98
N ARG A 157 -17.73 3.96 -7.07
CA ARG A 157 -17.99 4.81 -8.22
C ARG A 157 -19.37 4.44 -8.78
N GLU A 158 -20.35 5.33 -8.67
CA GLU A 158 -21.67 5.10 -9.26
C GLU A 158 -21.53 4.91 -10.78
N ASN A 159 -22.17 3.85 -11.28
CA ASN A 159 -22.15 3.31 -12.64
C ASN A 159 -21.63 4.26 -13.74
N PRO A 160 -20.49 3.96 -14.40
CA PRO A 160 -20.27 4.47 -15.73
C PRO A 160 -21.29 3.78 -16.63
N GLN A 161 -22.32 4.51 -17.06
CA GLN A 161 -23.14 4.07 -18.18
C GLN A 161 -22.20 3.58 -19.28
N SER A 162 -22.41 2.33 -19.70
CA SER A 162 -21.71 1.68 -20.79
C SER A 162 -21.71 2.60 -22.01
N VAL A 163 -20.60 3.29 -22.26
CA VAL A 163 -20.32 3.96 -23.53
C VAL A 163 -20.06 2.86 -24.56
N MET A 164 -21.15 2.25 -25.05
CA MET A 164 -21.13 1.51 -26.30
C MET A 164 -20.74 2.51 -27.40
N PRO A 165 -19.72 2.22 -28.23
CA PRO A 165 -19.48 3.00 -29.44
C PRO A 165 -20.72 2.89 -30.35
N PRO A 166 -21.11 3.96 -31.07
CA PRO A 166 -22.22 3.86 -32.02
C PRO A 166 -21.88 2.79 -33.07
N ALA A 167 -22.79 1.84 -33.26
CA ALA A 167 -22.70 0.83 -34.30
C ALA A 167 -22.58 1.52 -35.66
N GLN A 168 -21.43 1.33 -36.33
CA GLN A 168 -21.26 1.73 -37.72
C GLN A 168 -22.24 0.93 -38.58
N GLN A 169 -23.24 1.63 -39.14
CA GLN A 169 -24.14 1.07 -40.14
C GLN A 169 -23.35 0.89 -41.44
N PRO A 170 -23.40 -0.29 -42.08
CA PRO A 170 -22.87 -0.46 -43.41
C PRO A 170 -23.81 0.22 -44.42
N GLN A 171 -23.27 1.17 -45.18
CA GLN A 171 -23.80 1.54 -46.51
C GLN A 171 -22.71 1.28 -47.54
#